data_AF-A0A9E5H1Q9-F1
#
_entry.id   AF-A0A9E5H1Q9-F1
#
_cell.length_a   1.000
_cell.length_b   1.000
_cell.length_c   1.000
_cell.angle_alpha   90.00
_cell.angle_beta   90.00
_cell.angle_gamma   90.00
#
_symmetry.space_group_name_H-M   'P 1'
#
loop_
_entity.id
_entity.type
_entity.pdbx_description
1 polymer ?
#
loop_
_entity_poly.entity_id
_entity_poly.type
_entity_poly.pdbx_seq_one_letter_code
_entity_poly.pdbx_strand_id
1 'polypeptide(L)'
;MTLKTPISSVLTVNGHFLQAFVLGAGAYWVWPSSPEWWGFGLLSIVLWFGALSKTIEALRAMVKIYGREKELARLAATSRAPDPSDLADHNALKNAGMIDD
;
A
#
# COMPACT_ATOMS: atom_id res chain seq x y z
N MET A 1 -1.90 18.89 7.48
CA MET A 1 -2.78 17.76 7.86
C MET A 1 -2.23 16.48 7.21
N THR A 2 -1.49 15.65 7.96
CA THR A 2 -0.91 14.40 7.45
C THR A 2 -1.99 13.31 7.45
N LEU A 3 -2.60 13.05 6.29
CA LEU A 3 -3.55 11.95 6.10
C LEU A 3 -2.79 10.61 6.18
N LYS A 4 -2.70 10.05 7.39
CA LYS A 4 -2.08 8.74 7.63
C LYS A 4 -2.82 7.65 6.88
N THR A 5 -2.08 6.67 6.37
CA THR A 5 -2.65 5.43 5.81
C THR A 5 -3.61 4.83 6.85
N PRO A 6 -4.85 4.48 6.49
CA PRO A 6 -5.79 3.93 7.45
C PRO A 6 -5.26 2.57 7.91
N ILE A 7 -5.33 2.34 9.22
CA ILE A 7 -4.85 1.11 9.87
C ILE A 7 -5.43 -0.14 9.20
N SER A 8 -6.66 -0.05 8.69
CA SER A 8 -7.31 -1.13 7.93
C SER A 8 -6.53 -1.54 6.69
N SER A 9 -5.93 -0.61 5.94
CA SER A 9 -5.14 -0.93 4.74
C SER A 9 -3.86 -1.68 5.08
N VAL A 10 -3.19 -1.31 6.16
CA VAL A 10 -1.99 -2.01 6.65
C VAL A 10 -2.36 -3.41 7.15
N LEU A 11 -3.46 -3.52 7.88
CA LEU A 11 -3.97 -4.80 8.37
C LEU A 11 -4.38 -5.74 7.23
N THR A 12 -4.99 -5.23 6.15
CA THR A 12 -5.32 -6.01 4.97
C THR A 12 -4.06 -6.59 4.31
N VAL A 13 -3.05 -5.77 4.06
CA VAL A 13 -1.78 -6.22 3.45
C VAL A 13 -1.10 -7.28 4.31
N ASN A 14 -0.96 -7.03 5.61
CA ASN A 14 -0.37 -7.99 6.55
C ASN A 14 -1.20 -9.28 6.65
N GLY A 15 -2.53 -9.17 6.59
CA GLY A 15 -3.44 -10.32 6.57
C GLY A 15 -3.22 -11.22 5.36
N HIS A 16 -3.05 -10.63 4.17
CA HIS A 16 -2.73 -11.41 2.96
C HIS A 16 -1.36 -12.10 3.05
N PHE A 17 -0.34 -11.42 3.57
CA PHE A 17 0.97 -12.04 3.77
C PHE A 17 0.95 -13.16 4.83
N LEU A 18 0.21 -12.96 5.92
CA LEU A 18 0.04 -14.00 6.94
C LEU A 18 -0.66 -15.23 6.36
N GLN A 19 -1.73 -15.04 5.59
CA GLN A 19 -2.41 -16.14 4.89
C GLN A 19 -1.49 -16.84 3.90
N ALA A 20 -0.73 -16.08 3.09
CA ALA A 20 0.24 -16.65 2.16
C ALA A 20 1.29 -17.49 2.90
N PHE A 21 1.81 -17.00 4.03
CA PHE A 21 2.77 -17.71 4.86
C PHE A 21 2.18 -19.00 5.45
N VAL A 22 0.99 -18.95 6.03
CA VAL A 22 0.32 -20.13 6.61
C VAL A 22 0.06 -21.19 5.54
N LEU A 23 -0.41 -20.79 4.36
CA LEU A 23 -0.64 -21.70 3.25
C LEU A 23 0.67 -22.31 2.72
N GLY A 24 1.73 -21.52 2.58
CA GLY A 24 3.04 -21.99 2.13
C GLY A 24 3.72 -22.92 3.14
N ALA A 25 3.66 -22.59 4.42
CA ALA A 25 4.16 -23.44 5.51
C ALA A 25 3.36 -24.76 5.59
N GLY A 26 2.03 -24.68 5.43
CA GLY A 26 1.17 -25.85 5.35
C GLY A 26 1.50 -26.74 4.16
N ALA A 27 1.76 -26.16 2.98
CA ALA A 27 2.20 -26.91 1.80
C ALA A 27 3.50 -27.68 2.09
N TYR A 28 4.50 -27.02 2.66
CA TYR A 28 5.77 -27.66 3.01
C TYR A 28 5.59 -28.80 4.02
N TRP A 29 4.75 -28.61 5.04
CA TRP A 29 4.54 -29.63 6.07
C TRP A 29 3.77 -30.85 5.57
N VAL A 30 2.81 -30.64 4.65
CA VAL A 30 2.03 -31.71 4.04
C VAL A 30 2.82 -32.45 2.95
N TRP A 31 4.02 -31.99 2.58
CA TRP A 31 4.81 -32.62 1.52
C TRP A 31 5.10 -34.10 1.81
N PRO A 32 4.75 -35.03 0.90
CA PRO A 32 4.87 -36.45 1.16
C PRO A 32 6.34 -36.89 1.18
N SER A 33 6.72 -37.65 2.21
CA SER A 33 8.06 -38.23 2.36
C SER A 33 8.19 -39.59 1.65
N SER A 34 7.07 -40.23 1.32
CA SER A 34 7.03 -41.56 0.71
C SER A 34 5.98 -41.62 -0.42
N PRO A 35 6.21 -42.42 -1.48
CA PRO A 35 5.33 -42.45 -2.66
C PRO A 35 3.90 -42.93 -2.39
N GLU A 36 3.69 -43.71 -1.33
CA GLU A 36 2.38 -44.21 -0.91
C GLU A 36 1.42 -43.09 -0.47
N TRP A 37 1.93 -41.90 -0.12
CA TRP A 37 1.16 -40.72 0.29
C TRP A 37 1.00 -39.67 -0.82
N TRP A 38 1.01 -40.10 -2.09
CA TRP A 38 1.00 -39.20 -3.26
C TRP A 38 -0.15 -38.15 -3.24
N GLY A 39 -1.29 -38.48 -2.64
CA GLY A 39 -2.44 -37.56 -2.51
C GLY A 39 -2.10 -36.28 -1.73
N PHE A 40 -1.20 -36.37 -0.75
CA PHE A 40 -0.70 -35.19 -0.03
C PHE A 40 0.22 -34.33 -0.90
N GLY A 41 0.88 -34.90 -1.91
CA GLY A 41 1.62 -34.13 -2.90
C GLY A 41 0.70 -33.20 -3.69
N LEU A 42 -0.46 -33.70 -4.15
CA LEU A 42 -1.45 -32.87 -4.83
C LEU A 42 -2.00 -31.77 -3.91
N LEU A 43 -2.32 -32.12 -2.66
CA LEU A 43 -2.79 -31.14 -1.67
C LEU A 43 -1.76 -30.04 -1.41
N SER A 44 -0.48 -30.40 -1.27
CA SER A 44 0.62 -29.45 -1.12
C SER A 44 0.71 -28.49 -2.31
N ILE A 45 0.57 -28.99 -3.54
CA ILE A 45 0.58 -28.15 -4.75
C ILE A 45 -0.58 -27.14 -4.72
N VAL A 46 -1.79 -27.59 -4.36
CA VAL A 46 -2.97 -26.70 -4.24
C VAL A 46 -2.75 -25.62 -3.19
N LEU A 47 -2.20 -25.98 -2.03
CA LEU A 47 -1.84 -25.02 -0.97
C LEU A 47 -0.80 -24.00 -1.46
N TRP A 48 0.18 -24.45 -2.25
CA TRP A 48 1.20 -23.60 -2.86
C TRP A 48 0.59 -22.56 -3.81
N PHE A 49 -0.34 -22.98 -4.67
CA PHE A 49 -1.09 -22.05 -5.52
C PHE A 49 -1.93 -21.06 -4.70
N GLY A 50 -2.55 -21.52 -3.61
CA GLY A 50 -3.26 -20.65 -2.68
C GLY A 50 -2.34 -19.58 -2.07
N ALA A 51 -1.15 -19.97 -1.62
CA ALA A 51 -0.14 -19.05 -1.08
C ALA A 51 0.31 -18.01 -2.13
N LEU A 52 0.51 -18.46 -3.38
CA LEU A 52 0.87 -17.58 -4.49
C LEU A 52 -0.25 -16.57 -4.79
N SER A 53 -1.51 -17.01 -4.84
CA SER A 53 -2.67 -16.12 -5.04
C SER A 53 -2.76 -15.05 -3.95
N LYS A 54 -2.56 -15.42 -2.67
CA LYS A 54 -2.56 -14.46 -1.56
C LYS A 54 -1.40 -13.47 -1.61
N THR A 55 -0.24 -13.91 -2.08
CA THR A 55 0.90 -13.01 -2.32
C THR A 55 0.58 -11.97 -3.40
N ILE A 56 -0.07 -12.38 -4.49
CA ILE A 56 -0.51 -11.46 -5.55
C ILE A 56 -1.57 -10.47 -5.04
N GLU A 57 -2.53 -10.92 -4.22
CA GLU A 57 -3.50 -10.04 -3.57
C GLU A 57 -2.82 -8.99 -2.67
N ALA A 58 -1.82 -9.39 -1.89
CA ALA A 58 -1.05 -8.48 -1.05
C ALA A 58 -0.33 -7.40 -1.88
N LEU A 59 0.31 -7.80 -2.98
CA LEU A 59 1.00 -6.88 -3.89
C LEU A 59 0.02 -5.89 -4.55
N ARG A 60 -1.14 -6.38 -5.00
CA ARG A 60 -2.20 -5.50 -5.56
C ARG A 60 -2.68 -4.48 -4.53
N ALA A 61 -2.87 -4.89 -3.28
CA ALA A 61 -3.25 -4.00 -2.19
C ALA A 61 -2.15 -2.94 -1.93
N MET A 62 -0.88 -3.35 -1.92
CA MET A 62 0.26 -2.42 -1.79
C MET A 62 0.29 -1.39 -2.92
N VAL A 63 0.17 -1.83 -4.18
CA VAL A 63 0.16 -0.91 -5.34
C VAL A 63 -1.00 0.08 -5.25
N LYS A 64 -2.19 -0.37 -4.83
CA LYS A 64 -3.35 0.50 -4.64
C LYS A 64 -3.12 1.56 -3.56
N ILE A 65 -2.51 1.18 -2.43
CA ILE A 65 -2.15 2.11 -1.35
C ILE A 65 -1.14 3.14 -1.86
N TYR A 66 -0.08 2.69 -2.53
CA TYR A 66 0.95 3.55 -3.08
C TYR A 66 0.38 4.56 -4.10
N GLY A 67 -0.48 4.11 -5.01
CA GLY A 67 -1.15 4.99 -5.96
C GLY A 67 -1.98 6.07 -5.28
N ARG A 68 -2.74 5.71 -4.23
CA ARG A 68 -3.52 6.68 -3.46
C ARG A 68 -2.63 7.69 -2.74
N GLU A 69 -1.53 7.24 -2.13
CA GLU A 69 -0.58 8.13 -1.45
C GLU A 69 0.11 9.09 -2.44
N LYS A 70 0.44 8.62 -3.64
CA LYS A 70 1.00 9.46 -4.70
C LYS A 70 0.04 10.56 -5.14
N GLU A 71 -1.24 10.24 -5.34
CA GLU A 71 -2.25 11.25 -5.70
C GLU A 71 -2.48 12.25 -4.56
N LEU A 72 -2.51 11.79 -3.31
CA LEU A 72 -2.61 12.67 -2.14
C LEU A 72 -1.39 13.59 -2.01
N ALA A 73 -0.19 13.09 -2.28
CA ALA A 73 1.02 13.91 -2.29
C ALA A 73 0.99 14.96 -3.41
N ARG A 74 0.47 14.62 -4.59
CA ARG A 74 0.27 15.56 -5.69
C ARG A 74 -0.73 16.64 -5.32
N LEU A 75 -1.87 16.28 -4.75
CA LEU A 75 -2.87 17.24 -4.28
C LEU A 75 -2.30 18.13 -3.19
N ALA A 76 -1.59 17.59 -2.21
CA ALA A 76 -0.96 18.38 -1.15
C ALA A 76 0.08 19.38 -1.69
N ALA A 77 0.80 19.03 -2.76
CA ALA A 77 1.71 19.95 -3.44
C ALA A 77 0.98 21.08 -4.16
N THR A 78 -0.15 20.78 -4.83
CA THR A 78 -0.96 21.79 -5.53
C THR A 78 -1.84 22.63 -4.59
N SER A 79 -2.27 22.05 -3.47
CA SER A 79 -3.11 22.70 -2.46
C SER A 79 -2.30 23.28 -1.31
N ARG A 80 -0.97 23.36 -1.43
CA ARG A 80 -0.15 24.12 -0.49
C ARG A 80 -0.65 25.56 -0.59
N ALA A 81 -1.37 26.02 0.43
CA ALA A 81 -1.76 27.41 0.55
C ALA A 81 -0.47 28.25 0.34
N PRO A 82 -0.53 29.35 -0.44
CA PRO A 82 0.61 30.22 -0.57
C PRO A 82 1.06 30.56 0.85
N ASP A 83 2.36 30.40 1.10
CA ASP A 83 2.92 30.71 2.41
C ASP A 83 2.46 32.14 2.75
N PRO A 84 1.89 32.44 3.94
CA PRO A 84 1.50 33.80 4.26
C PRO A 84 2.66 34.80 4.11
N SER A 85 3.92 34.33 4.11
CA SER A 85 5.08 35.14 3.73
C SER A 85 5.13 35.53 2.25
N ASP A 86 4.62 34.70 1.33
CA ASP A 86 4.49 35.03 -0.10
C ASP A 86 3.31 35.98 -0.35
N LEU A 87 2.24 35.90 0.46
CA LEU A 87 1.10 36.82 0.38
C LEU A 87 1.36 38.17 1.04
N ALA A 88 2.29 38.22 2.00
CA ALA A 88 2.75 39.44 2.67
C ALA A 88 4.07 39.96 2.08
N ASP A 89 4.53 39.43 0.95
CA ASP A 89 5.67 40.03 0.25
C ASP A 89 5.25 41.42 -0.25
N HIS A 90 6.08 42.42 0.06
CA HIS A 90 5.78 43.84 -0.19
C HIS A 90 5.52 44.10 -1.68
N ASN A 91 6.18 43.32 -2.55
CA ASN A 91 5.99 43.36 -3.99
C ASN A 91 4.61 42.83 -4.44
N ALA A 92 4.05 41.83 -3.74
CA ALA A 92 2.73 41.30 -4.03
C ALA A 92 1.63 42.32 -3.66
N LEU A 93 1.79 43.03 -2.54
CA LEU A 93 0.88 44.09 -2.12
C LEU A 93 0.98 45.34 -3.01
N LYS A 94 2.18 45.69 -3.50
CA LYS A 94 2.39 46.78 -4.48
C LYS A 94 1.78 46.46 -5.85
N ASN A 95 1.98 45.24 -6.36
CA ASN A 95 1.38 44.81 -7.64
C ASN A 95 -0.14 44.65 -7.58
N ALA A 96 -0.71 44.40 -6.40
CA ALA A 96 -2.16 44.37 -6.17
C ALA A 96 -2.78 45.77 -5.99
N GLY A 97 -1.98 46.84 -6.01
CA GLY A 97 -2.46 48.21 -5.82
C GLY A 97 -2.98 48.50 -4.41
N MET A 98 -2.54 47.71 -3.41
CA MET A 98 -2.97 47.87 -2.02
C MET A 98 -2.13 48.90 -1.24
N ILE A 99 -0.98 49.33 -1.77
CA ILE A 99 -0.09 50.32 -1.15
C ILE A 99 0.55 51.18 -2.25
N ASP A 100 0.45 52.49 -2.12
CA ASP A 100 1.24 53.48 -2.87
C ASP A 100 2.31 54.08 -1.92
N ASP A 101 3.49 54.38 -2.46
CA ASP A 101 4.66 54.88 -1.70
C ASP A 101 4.36 56.19 -0.94
#